data_AF-F5Z7W5-F1
#
_entry.id   AF-F5Z7W5-F1
#
_cell.length_a   1.000
_cell.length_b   1.000
_cell.length_c   1.000
_cell.angle_alpha   90.00
_cell.angle_beta   90.00
_cell.angle_gamma   90.00
#
_symmetry.space_group_name_H-M   'P 1'
#
loop_
_entity.id
_entity.type
_entity.pdbx_description
1 polymer ?
#
loop_
_entity_poly.entity_id
_entity_poly.type
_entity_poly.pdbx_seq_one_letter_code
_entity_poly.pdbx_strand_id
1 'polypeptide(L)'
;MSYKQLIEGQRYQIEAYLHEGFSYRDINKRLKVSHSRIGREVRRNRIRKNHYLPEVAQAKTMKRRCQAAKYGIPVLTMNLVKFGLSQKWSPEQIAGVGKILGHPVSHEWVYG
;
A
#
# COMPACT_ATOMS: atom_id res chain seq x y z
N MET A 1 13.17 -1.60 -7.29
CA MET A 1 13.21 -0.78 -6.06
C MET A 1 12.21 -1.35 -5.05
N SER A 2 12.66 -1.76 -3.85
CA SER A 2 11.74 -2.12 -2.77
C SER A 2 11.22 -0.84 -2.11
N TYR A 3 9.94 -0.53 -2.27
CA TYR A 3 9.32 0.62 -1.60
C TYR A 3 9.18 0.31 -0.10
N LYS A 4 10.11 0.81 0.72
CA LYS A 4 10.04 0.69 2.18
C LYS A 4 9.32 1.89 2.77
N GLN A 5 8.26 1.66 3.54
CA GLN A 5 7.58 2.70 4.31
C GLN A 5 8.41 3.05 5.56
N LEU A 6 8.25 4.28 6.07
CA LEU A 6 8.83 4.66 7.36
C LEU A 6 8.07 3.94 8.47
N ILE A 7 8.82 3.21 9.30
CA ILE A 7 8.27 2.62 10.52
C ILE A 7 8.03 3.70 11.57
N GLU A 8 7.24 3.37 12.57
CA GLU A 8 6.86 4.30 13.62
C GLU A 8 8.08 4.85 14.39
N GLY A 9 9.03 3.99 14.77
CA GLY A 9 10.28 4.44 15.42
C GLY A 9 11.07 5.46 14.62
N GLN A 10 11.11 5.32 13.28
CA GLN A 10 11.77 6.31 12.41
C GLN A 10 11.02 7.65 12.42
N ARG A 11 9.70 7.64 12.61
CA ARG A 11 8.90 8.88 12.69
C ARG A 11 9.21 9.64 13.97
N TYR A 12 9.34 8.95 15.11
CA TYR A 12 9.77 9.54 16.37
C TYR A 12 11.20 10.10 16.29
N GLN A 13 12.13 9.36 15.70
CA GLN A 13 13.50 9.86 15.50
C GLN A 13 13.54 11.10 14.60
N ILE A 14 12.73 11.14 13.53
CA ILE A 14 12.61 12.33 12.68
C ILE A 14 12.11 13.52 13.49
N GLU A 15 11.09 13.35 14.33
CA GLU A 15 10.57 14.42 15.18
C GLU A 15 11.65 14.96 16.13
N ALA A 16 12.33 14.07 16.88
CA ALA A 16 13.40 14.46 17.80
C ALA A 16 14.49 15.28 17.09
N TYR A 17 14.96 14.81 15.93
CA TYR A 17 15.97 15.54 15.18
C TYR A 17 15.47 16.88 14.59
N LEU A 18 14.19 17.00 14.27
CA LEU A 18 13.62 18.28 13.83
C LEU A 18 13.54 19.27 15.01
N HIS A 19 13.22 18.80 16.21
CA HIS A 19 13.28 19.62 17.42
C HIS A 19 14.69 20.10 17.75
N GLU A 20 15.70 19.25 17.52
CA GLU A 20 17.12 19.61 17.66
C GLU A 20 17.64 20.49 16.50
N GLY A 21 16.83 20.82 15.50
CA GLY A 21 17.19 21.73 14.41
C GLY A 21 18.02 21.10 13.29
N PHE A 22 18.09 19.76 13.20
CA PHE A 22 18.85 19.09 12.14
C PHE A 22 18.23 19.30 10.75
N SER A 23 19.10 19.45 9.75
CA SER A 23 18.68 19.44 8.35
C SER A 23 18.24 18.03 7.92
N TYR A 24 17.40 17.93 6.88
CA TYR A 24 17.03 16.63 6.30
C TYR A 24 18.23 15.81 5.82
N ARG A 25 19.35 16.46 5.47
CA ARG A 25 20.59 15.78 5.07
C ARG A 25 21.29 15.16 6.29
N ASP A 26 21.23 15.80 7.44
CA ASP A 26 21.81 15.30 8.69
C ASP A 26 21.00 14.15 9.29
N ILE A 27 19.67 14.23 9.18
CA ILE A 27 18.77 13.15 9.56
C ILE A 27 19.01 11.93 8.67
N ASN A 28 19.23 12.13 7.37
CA ASN A 28 19.57 11.06 6.44
C ASN A 28 20.83 10.30 6.87
N LYS A 29 21.91 11.03 7.20
CA LYS A 29 23.17 10.41 7.65
C LYS A 29 22.98 9.53 8.89
N ARG A 30 22.09 9.93 9.82
CA ARG A 30 21.80 9.20 11.06
C ARG A 30 20.86 8.01 10.85
N LEU A 31 19.76 8.21 10.13
CA LEU A 31 18.71 7.20 9.96
C LEU A 31 18.91 6.28 8.76
N LYS A 32 19.89 6.58 7.89
CA LYS A 32 20.09 5.91 6.59
C LYS A 32 18.82 5.93 5.73
N VAL A 33 18.03 6.99 5.87
CA VAL A 33 16.81 7.26 5.09
C VAL A 33 17.06 8.48 4.22
N SER A 34 16.83 8.37 2.91
CA SER A 34 17.09 9.50 2.00
C SER A 34 16.41 10.80 2.43
N HIS A 35 17.13 11.91 2.34
CA HIS A 35 16.64 13.24 2.69
C HIS A 35 15.33 13.59 1.95
N SER A 36 15.16 13.18 0.69
CA SER A 36 13.92 13.37 -0.08
C SER A 36 12.74 12.56 0.46
N ARG A 37 12.99 11.42 1.12
CA ARG A 37 11.95 10.63 1.79
C ARG A 37 11.53 11.30 3.09
N ILE A 38 12.47 11.82 3.88
CA ILE A 38 12.21 12.61 5.09
C ILE A 38 11.44 13.89 4.73
N GLY A 39 11.89 14.64 3.73
CA GLY A 39 11.20 15.87 3.30
C GLY A 39 9.77 15.62 2.79
N ARG A 40 9.54 14.52 2.05
CA ARG A 40 8.18 14.12 1.63
C ARG A 40 7.31 13.70 2.80
N GLU A 41 7.88 12.99 3.77
CA GLU A 41 7.20 12.57 5.00
C GLU A 41 6.72 13.80 5.79
N VAL A 42 7.65 14.70 6.13
CA VAL A 42 7.36 15.92 6.90
C VAL A 42 6.34 16.79 6.17
N ARG A 43 6.52 17.03 4.86
CA ARG A 43 5.59 17.84 4.06
C ARG A 43 4.18 17.27 4.03
N ARG A 44 4.03 15.95 3.89
CA ARG A 44 2.71 15.28 3.81
C ARG A 44 1.98 15.22 5.14
N ASN A 45 2.72 15.18 6.25
CA ASN A 45 2.13 14.98 7.57
C ASN A 45 2.22 16.21 8.48
N ARG A 46 2.70 17.35 7.96
CA ARG A 46 2.71 18.64 8.65
C ARG A 46 1.33 19.05 9.15
N ILE A 47 1.31 19.71 10.30
CA ILE A 47 0.11 20.19 10.98
C ILE A 47 0.14 21.74 10.97
N ARG A 48 -0.96 22.38 11.41
CA ARG A 48 -1.02 23.83 11.61
C ARG A 48 0.16 24.28 12.48
N LYS A 49 0.66 25.49 12.24
CA LYS A 49 1.87 26.07 12.86
C LYS A 49 3.19 25.36 12.50
N ASN A 50 3.23 24.57 11.41
CA ASN A 50 4.46 23.97 10.88
C ASN A 50 5.05 22.82 11.73
N HIS A 51 4.28 22.28 12.69
CA HIS A 51 4.72 21.18 13.54
C HIS A 51 4.57 19.82 12.85
N TYR A 52 5.40 18.85 13.27
CA TYR A 52 5.37 17.46 12.84
C TYR A 52 5.12 16.57 14.06
N LEU A 53 4.03 15.80 14.08
CA LEU A 53 3.72 14.85 15.16
C LEU A 53 3.75 13.41 14.60
N PRO A 54 4.60 12.52 15.14
CA PRO A 54 4.73 11.12 14.70
C PRO A 54 3.40 10.36 14.72
N GLU A 55 2.63 10.49 15.80
CA GLU A 55 1.34 9.80 15.99
C GLU A 55 0.33 10.15 14.91
N VAL A 56 0.20 11.46 14.62
CA VAL A 56 -0.68 11.96 13.55
C VAL A 56 -0.21 11.47 12.19
N ALA A 57 1.10 11.47 11.96
CA ALA A 57 1.69 11.01 10.70
C ALA A 57 1.44 9.50 10.48
N GLN A 58 1.52 8.71 11.55
CA GLN A 58 1.22 7.28 11.56
C GLN A 58 -0.26 7.03 11.29
N ALA A 59 -1.16 7.69 12.02
CA ALA A 59 -2.61 7.57 11.83
C ALA A 59 -3.03 7.95 10.40
N LYS A 60 -2.50 9.05 9.85
CA LYS A 60 -2.74 9.45 8.45
C LYS A 60 -2.24 8.41 7.46
N THR A 61 -1.10 7.79 7.73
CA THR A 61 -0.53 6.75 6.85
C THR A 61 -1.36 5.47 6.88
N MET A 62 -1.83 5.05 8.05
CA MET A 62 -2.74 3.93 8.19
C MET A 62 -4.07 4.20 7.49
N LYS A 63 -4.67 5.38 7.69
CA LYS A 63 -5.88 5.79 6.98
C LYS A 63 -5.74 5.69 5.46
N ARG A 64 -4.65 6.25 4.91
CA ARG A 64 -4.35 6.14 3.46
C ARG A 64 -4.19 4.70 3.01
N ARG A 65 -3.57 3.84 3.82
CA ARG A 65 -3.40 2.41 3.50
C ARG A 65 -4.73 1.65 3.51
N CYS A 66 -5.62 1.96 4.45
CA CYS A 66 -6.95 1.38 4.52
C CYS A 66 -7.84 1.85 3.35
N GLN A 67 -7.72 3.12 2.95
CA GLN A 67 -8.51 3.72 1.87
C GLN A 67 -7.93 3.50 0.48
N ALA A 68 -6.68 3.04 0.37
CA ALA A 68 -6.07 2.73 -0.91
C ALA A 68 -6.93 1.68 -1.63
N ALA A 69 -7.31 1.99 -2.87
CA ALA A 69 -8.01 1.05 -3.72
C ALA A 69 -7.18 -0.24 -3.80
N LYS A 70 -7.76 -1.33 -3.29
CA LYS A 70 -7.21 -2.66 -3.45
C LYS A 70 -7.92 -3.27 -4.64
N TYR A 71 -7.15 -3.91 -5.52
CA TYR A 71 -7.75 -4.75 -6.53
C TYR A 71 -8.54 -5.85 -5.81
N GLY A 72 -9.86 -5.82 -5.96
CA GLY A 72 -10.76 -6.87 -5.56
C GLY A 72 -11.21 -7.60 -6.83
N ILE A 73 -11.30 -8.91 -6.75
CA ILE A 73 -11.81 -9.72 -7.86
C ILE A 73 -13.28 -9.35 -8.06
N PRO A 74 -13.72 -9.00 -9.28
CA PRO A 74 -15.11 -8.64 -9.52
C PRO A 74 -16.06 -9.76 -9.08
N VAL A 75 -17.20 -9.38 -8.48
CA VAL A 75 -18.18 -10.35 -7.97
C VAL A 75 -18.67 -11.29 -9.07
N LEU A 76 -18.88 -10.77 -10.29
CA LEU A 76 -19.28 -11.57 -11.44
C LEU A 76 -18.23 -12.62 -11.82
N THR A 77 -16.95 -12.25 -11.78
CA THR A 77 -15.83 -13.15 -11.99
C THR A 77 -15.81 -14.27 -10.94
N MET A 78 -16.02 -13.93 -9.67
CA MET A 78 -16.11 -14.91 -8.59
C MET A 78 -17.31 -15.87 -8.76
N ASN A 79 -18.46 -15.33 -9.15
CA ASN A 79 -19.67 -16.14 -9.37
C ASN A 79 -19.49 -17.10 -10.55
N LEU A 80 -18.86 -16.66 -11.64
CA LEU A 80 -18.54 -17.52 -12.78
C LEU A 80 -17.66 -18.70 -12.36
N VAL A 81 -16.62 -18.45 -11.58
CA VAL A 81 -15.70 -19.51 -11.10
C VAL A 81 -16.45 -20.50 -10.21
N LYS A 82 -17.23 -20.02 -9.24
CA LYS A 82 -18.05 -20.87 -8.37
C LYS A 82 -19.06 -21.71 -9.16
N PHE A 83 -19.72 -21.09 -10.14
CA PHE A 83 -20.67 -21.78 -11.02
C PHE A 83 -19.97 -22.87 -11.83
N GLY A 84 -18.88 -22.55 -12.52
CA GLY A 84 -18.13 -23.52 -13.32
C GLY A 84 -17.63 -24.71 -12.50
N LEU A 85 -17.10 -24.47 -11.30
CA LEU A 85 -16.69 -25.53 -10.38
C LEU A 85 -17.87 -26.42 -9.96
N SER A 86 -19.04 -25.84 -9.68
CA SER A 86 -20.25 -26.63 -9.36
C SER A 86 -20.70 -27.53 -10.52
N GLN A 87 -20.44 -27.10 -11.75
CA GLN A 87 -20.73 -27.84 -12.98
C GLN A 87 -19.59 -28.78 -13.41
N LYS A 88 -18.56 -28.94 -12.57
CA LYS A 88 -17.35 -29.76 -12.82
C LYS A 88 -16.56 -29.32 -14.06
N TRP A 89 -16.61 -28.03 -14.41
CA TRP A 89 -15.77 -27.50 -15.48
C TRP A 89 -14.30 -27.50 -15.06
N SER A 90 -13.41 -27.76 -16.01
CA SER A 90 -11.97 -27.61 -15.79
C SER A 90 -11.63 -26.11 -15.66
N PRO A 91 -10.57 -25.76 -14.92
CA PRO A 91 -10.07 -24.38 -14.83
C PRO A 91 -9.82 -23.70 -16.18
N GLU A 92 -9.38 -24.44 -17.18
CA GLU A 92 -9.17 -23.96 -18.54
C GLU A 92 -10.50 -23.63 -19.23
N GLN A 93 -11.55 -24.42 -18.99
CA GLN A 93 -12.90 -24.14 -19.47
C GLN A 93 -13.48 -22.89 -18.80
N ILE A 94 -13.29 -22.74 -17.48
CA ILE A 94 -13.73 -21.56 -16.73
C ILE A 94 -13.02 -20.30 -17.23
N ALA A 95 -11.70 -20.37 -17.46
CA ALA A 95 -10.92 -19.28 -18.03
C ALA A 95 -11.38 -18.91 -19.44
N GLY A 96 -11.66 -19.92 -20.27
CA GLY A 96 -12.18 -19.76 -21.63
C GLY A 96 -13.53 -19.03 -21.65
N VAL A 97 -14.49 -19.50 -20.86
CA VAL A 97 -15.82 -18.87 -20.74
C VAL A 97 -15.71 -17.47 -20.16
N GLY A 98 -14.86 -17.26 -19.15
CA GLY A 98 -14.60 -15.95 -18.56
C GLY A 98 -14.09 -14.94 -19.58
N LYS A 99 -13.19 -15.36 -20.47
CA LYS A 99 -12.70 -14.50 -21.55
C LYS A 99 -13.82 -14.07 -22.51
N ILE A 100 -14.74 -14.97 -22.85
CA ILE A 100 -15.88 -14.69 -23.73
C ILE A 100 -16.86 -13.71 -23.07
N LEU A 101 -17.13 -13.89 -21.77
CA LEU A 101 -18.06 -13.06 -21.00
C LEU A 101 -17.47 -11.71 -20.53
N GLY A 102 -16.24 -11.38 -20.90
CA GLY A 102 -15.56 -10.13 -20.47
C GLY A 102 -15.08 -10.15 -19.02
N HIS A 103 -14.97 -11.34 -18.43
CA HIS A 103 -14.49 -11.59 -17.07
C HIS A 103 -13.28 -12.54 -17.10
N PRO A 104 -12.14 -12.14 -17.69
CA PRO A 104 -10.98 -13.02 -17.83
C PRO A 104 -10.42 -13.42 -16.46
N VAL A 105 -10.16 -14.72 -16.32
CA VAL A 105 -9.55 -15.34 -15.13
C VAL A 105 -8.41 -16.25 -15.59
N SER A 106 -7.29 -16.25 -14.86
CA SER A 106 -6.22 -17.23 -15.11
C SER A 106 -6.64 -18.60 -14.58
N HIS A 107 -6.44 -19.66 -15.35
CA HIS A 107 -6.71 -21.02 -14.90
C HIS A 107 -5.85 -21.39 -13.67
N GLU A 108 -4.62 -20.89 -13.58
CA GLU A 108 -3.76 -21.04 -12.38
C GLU A 108 -4.40 -20.44 -11.12
N TRP A 109 -5.14 -19.33 -11.26
CA TRP A 109 -5.83 -18.70 -10.13
C TRP A 109 -7.04 -19.52 -9.65
N VAL A 110 -7.61 -20.37 -10.51
CA VAL A 110 -8.71 -21.27 -10.13
C VAL A 110 -8.19 -22.51 -9.40
N TYR A 111 -6.95 -22.93 -9.68
CA TYR A 111 -6.29 -24.05 -8.98
C TYR A 111 -5.74 -23.69 -7.59
N GLY A 112 -5.30 -22.44 -7.40
CA GLY A 112 -4.64 -21.96 -6.17
C GLY A 112 -5.58 -21.37 -5.14
#